data_AF-A0A062U607-F1
#
_entry.id   AF-A0A062U607-F1
#
_cell.length_a   1.000
_cell.length_b   1.000
_cell.length_c   1.000
_cell.angle_alpha   90.00
_cell.angle_beta   90.00
_cell.angle_gamma   90.00
#
_symmetry.space_group_name_H-M   'P 1'
#
loop_
_entity.id
_entity.type
_entity.pdbx_description
1 polymer ?
#
loop_
_entity_poly.entity_id
_entity_poly.type
_entity_poly.pdbx_seq_one_letter_code
_entity_poly.pdbx_strand_id
1 'polypeptide(L)'
;MRTSDKGVELIKSFEGFRARASRLPDGRWLLGYGHTETARAGLTVGAFDAELILRFHDLKKIEDALYTCVFTPLSQNEFDALASFVFNIGQEAFESSDVLAYLNSGDRILASEAMMSWRRGRVDGQSRIIDALARRRAAEIALFLSQPNGPVAIPGALVRPERDPHSGPAVPRETPIIVEARTEADRLRAARTVNRETAPQAAARAVAERLTRILGENASRASGEQGAQESGDPTVDEITRAVSALADPEGTNEAPPPASMSERRRHGRQSTPEFDASLSLEPLRLPETDRRLIDDLAPIYVDPAKVEPPLDDRPLGFDKGQGNLRWVPFALLAGLGMIGLYDGMRRFVGTAANQMGQAASQSYAGPLIALGSGFLLFVSVYYLYRMLAHQE
;
A
#
# COMPACT_ATOMS: atom_id res chain seq x y z
N MET A 1 -14.12 25.68 -4.21
CA MET A 1 -13.27 25.01 -3.22
C MET A 1 -12.00 25.81 -2.97
N ARG A 2 -11.67 26.07 -1.71
CA ARG A 2 -10.37 26.59 -1.30
C ARG A 2 -9.72 25.55 -0.41
N THR A 3 -8.40 25.60 -0.28
CA THR A 3 -7.64 24.67 0.57
C THR A 3 -8.08 24.87 2.01
N SER A 4 -8.50 23.80 2.67
CA SER A 4 -8.92 23.84 4.08
C SER A 4 -7.72 23.94 5.02
N ASP A 5 -7.97 24.16 6.30
CA ASP A 5 -6.91 24.18 7.32
C ASP A 5 -6.15 22.85 7.39
N LYS A 6 -6.82 21.71 7.15
CA LYS A 6 -6.18 20.39 7.09
C LYS A 6 -5.19 20.30 5.92
N GLY A 7 -5.58 20.82 4.75
CA GLY A 7 -4.69 20.86 3.58
C GLY A 7 -3.48 21.76 3.82
N VAL A 8 -3.69 22.92 4.45
CA VAL A 8 -2.60 23.84 4.79
C VAL A 8 -1.64 23.22 5.81
N GLU A 9 -2.15 22.56 6.85
CA GLU A 9 -1.33 21.83 7.83
C GLU A 9 -0.53 20.71 7.19
N LEU A 10 -1.14 19.95 6.26
CA LEU A 10 -0.45 18.90 5.52
C LEU A 10 0.76 19.47 4.76
N ILE A 11 0.58 20.57 4.03
CA ILE A 11 1.67 21.23 3.30
C ILE A 11 2.75 21.73 4.26
N LYS A 12 2.36 22.42 5.33
CA LYS A 12 3.28 22.93 6.36
C LYS A 12 4.15 21.82 6.96
N SER A 13 3.58 20.63 7.16
CA SER A 13 4.30 19.48 7.72
C SER A 13 5.44 18.98 6.83
N PHE A 14 5.35 19.17 5.51
CA PHE A 14 6.38 18.74 4.56
C PHE A 14 7.39 19.84 4.22
N GLU A 15 6.97 21.10 4.14
CA GLU A 15 7.86 22.21 3.78
C GLU A 15 8.75 22.65 4.94
N GLY A 16 8.21 22.59 6.16
CA GLY A 16 8.85 23.15 7.36
C GLY A 16 8.89 24.69 7.35
N PHE A 17 8.97 25.29 8.54
CA PHE A 17 9.00 26.75 8.67
C PHE A 17 10.42 27.31 8.64
N ARG A 18 10.65 28.33 7.79
CA ARG A 18 11.91 29.08 7.73
C ARG A 18 11.68 30.57 8.02
N ALA A 19 12.03 31.00 9.22
CA ALA A 19 11.86 32.39 9.65
C ALA A 19 12.70 33.39 8.83
N ARG A 20 13.92 33.02 8.41
CA ARG A 20 14.84 33.88 7.66
C ARG A 20 15.00 33.38 6.24
N ALA A 21 15.06 34.32 5.28
CA ALA A 21 15.33 34.01 3.89
C ALA A 21 16.68 33.29 3.73
N SER A 22 16.67 32.16 3.02
CA SER A 22 17.86 31.35 2.73
C SER A 22 18.07 31.23 1.23
N ARG A 23 19.33 31.23 0.78
CA ARG A 23 19.67 31.16 -0.65
C ARG A 23 19.75 29.71 -1.10
N LEU A 24 19.06 29.37 -2.18
CA LEU A 24 19.12 28.05 -2.81
C LEU A 24 20.33 27.95 -3.75
N PRO A 25 20.77 26.72 -4.09
CA PRO A 25 21.85 26.50 -5.06
C PRO A 25 21.57 27.12 -6.45
N ASP A 26 20.31 27.30 -6.82
CA ASP A 26 19.87 27.94 -8.06
C ASP A 26 19.93 29.49 -8.01
N GLY A 27 20.31 30.06 -6.86
CA GLY A 27 20.43 31.50 -6.65
C GLY A 27 19.14 32.20 -6.19
N ARG A 28 18.00 31.52 -6.15
CA ARG A 28 16.74 32.05 -5.62
C ARG A 28 16.77 32.09 -4.09
N TRP A 29 15.84 32.84 -3.50
CA TRP A 29 15.65 32.91 -2.06
C TRP A 29 14.42 32.12 -1.65
N LEU A 30 14.46 31.52 -0.47
CA LEU A 30 13.39 30.72 0.12
C LEU A 30 13.05 31.27 1.51
N LEU A 31 11.77 31.53 1.76
CA LEU A 31 11.24 32.12 2.98
C LEU A 31 9.97 31.37 3.43
N GLY A 32 9.71 31.29 4.74
CA GLY A 32 8.48 30.71 5.28
C GLY A 32 8.33 29.22 4.94
N TYR A 33 7.17 28.85 4.39
CA TYR A 33 6.81 27.48 3.97
C TYR A 33 7.00 27.30 2.46
N GLY A 34 8.24 27.39 1.98
CA GLY A 34 8.52 27.13 0.56
C GLY A 34 8.40 28.34 -0.39
N HIS A 35 8.15 29.55 0.12
CA HIS A 35 7.91 30.72 -0.73
C HIS A 35 9.19 31.24 -1.38
N THR A 36 9.17 31.42 -2.72
CA THR A 36 10.34 31.89 -3.48
C THR A 36 10.15 33.18 -4.27
N GLU A 37 8.92 33.57 -4.61
CA GLU A 37 8.66 34.62 -5.62
C GLU A 37 9.01 36.03 -5.14
N THR A 38 8.67 36.36 -3.90
CA THR A 38 8.96 37.67 -3.29
C THR A 38 10.10 37.63 -2.29
N ALA A 39 10.69 36.45 -2.06
CA ALA A 39 11.78 36.25 -1.11
C ALA A 39 13.06 36.96 -1.58
N ARG A 40 13.74 37.64 -0.65
CA ARG A 40 14.97 38.41 -0.89
C ARG A 40 15.92 38.31 0.30
N ALA A 41 17.18 38.66 0.07
CA ALA A 41 18.21 38.70 1.10
C ALA A 41 17.78 39.55 2.30
N GLY A 42 17.99 39.03 3.51
CA GLY A 42 17.73 39.76 4.76
C GLY A 42 16.28 39.79 5.24
N LEU A 43 15.32 39.27 4.45
CA LEU A 43 13.93 39.17 4.90
C LEU A 43 13.79 38.16 6.05
N THR A 44 12.95 38.53 7.01
CA THR A 44 12.53 37.67 8.13
C THR A 44 11.01 37.76 8.25
N VAL A 45 10.36 36.64 8.54
CA VAL A 45 8.90 36.53 8.62
C VAL A 45 8.49 35.72 9.86
N GLY A 46 7.38 36.08 10.49
CA GLY A 46 6.76 35.29 11.55
C GLY A 46 6.04 34.06 11.00
N ALA A 47 5.76 33.07 11.86
CA ALA A 47 5.04 31.86 11.44
C ALA A 47 3.62 32.15 10.93
N PHE A 48 2.94 33.14 11.54
CA PHE A 48 1.63 33.60 11.13
C PHE A 48 1.65 34.25 9.75
N ASP A 49 2.55 35.21 9.54
CA ASP A 49 2.69 35.90 8.25
C ASP A 49 3.11 34.93 7.13
N ALA A 50 3.98 33.96 7.43
CA ALA A 50 4.37 32.91 6.48
C ALA A 50 3.18 32.02 6.08
N GLU A 51 2.26 31.73 7.00
CA GLU A 51 1.03 31.02 6.67
C GLU A 51 0.09 31.86 5.81
N LEU A 52 -0.01 33.17 6.07
CA LEU A 52 -0.77 34.07 5.21
C LEU A 52 -0.20 34.11 3.79
N ILE A 53 1.12 34.18 3.64
CA ILE A 53 1.78 34.11 2.33
C ILE A 53 1.42 32.79 1.63
N LEU A 54 1.55 31.65 2.33
CA LEU A 54 1.19 30.35 1.78
C LEU A 54 -0.27 30.32 1.29
N ARG A 55 -1.23 30.78 2.10
CA ARG A 55 -2.66 30.70 1.80
C ARG A 55 -3.14 31.64 0.70
N PHE A 56 -2.66 32.88 0.72
CA PHE A 56 -3.21 33.94 -0.12
C PHE A 56 -2.40 34.22 -1.37
N HIS A 57 -1.13 33.81 -1.39
CA HIS A 57 -0.25 34.00 -2.52
C HIS A 57 0.04 32.69 -3.23
N ASP A 58 0.67 31.74 -2.54
CA ASP A 58 1.23 30.54 -3.19
C ASP A 58 0.14 29.53 -3.56
N LEU A 59 -0.77 29.25 -2.62
CA LEU A 59 -1.90 28.35 -2.86
C LEU A 59 -2.91 28.93 -3.85
N LYS A 60 -3.04 30.25 -3.95
CA LYS A 60 -4.05 30.85 -4.83
C LYS A 60 -3.86 30.41 -6.29
N LYS A 61 -2.62 30.42 -6.79
CA LYS A 61 -2.30 30.00 -8.17
C LYS A 61 -2.64 28.52 -8.41
N ILE A 62 -2.40 27.69 -7.41
CA ILE A 62 -2.68 26.24 -7.45
C ILE A 62 -4.19 25.99 -7.41
N GLU A 63 -4.92 26.69 -6.53
CA GLU A 63 -6.38 26.61 -6.45
C GLU A 63 -6.99 26.98 -7.80
N ASP A 64 -6.59 28.11 -8.39
CA ASP A 64 -7.07 28.57 -9.70
C ASP A 64 -6.78 27.53 -10.81
N ALA A 65 -5.60 26.90 -10.79
CA ALA A 65 -5.24 25.84 -11.72
C ALA A 65 -6.12 24.59 -11.56
N LEU A 66 -6.34 24.15 -10.32
CA LEU A 66 -7.21 23.00 -10.03
C LEU A 66 -8.65 23.25 -10.51
N TYR A 67 -9.18 24.46 -10.32
CA TYR A 67 -10.50 24.82 -10.85
C TYR A 67 -10.59 24.78 -12.36
N THR A 68 -9.50 25.10 -13.05
CA THR A 68 -9.49 25.18 -14.53
C THR A 68 -9.32 23.80 -15.16
N CYS A 69 -8.49 22.95 -14.56
CA CYS A 69 -8.08 21.69 -15.15
C CYS A 69 -8.90 20.48 -14.69
N VAL A 70 -9.51 20.53 -13.50
CA VAL A 70 -10.30 19.41 -12.96
C VAL A 70 -11.77 19.58 -13.30
N PHE A 71 -12.31 18.63 -14.07
CA PHE A 71 -13.71 18.64 -14.51
C PHE A 71 -14.63 17.78 -13.64
N THR A 72 -14.06 16.86 -12.85
CA THR A 72 -14.83 16.02 -11.94
C THR A 72 -15.16 16.73 -10.63
N PRO A 73 -16.32 16.48 -10.02
CA PRO A 73 -16.64 17.00 -8.70
C PRO A 73 -15.68 16.41 -7.66
N LEU A 74 -15.04 17.31 -6.90
CA LEU A 74 -14.10 16.95 -5.84
C LEU A 74 -14.73 17.10 -4.46
N SER A 75 -14.37 16.19 -3.56
CA SER A 75 -14.56 16.39 -2.12
C SER A 75 -13.49 17.35 -1.55
N GLN A 76 -13.75 17.93 -0.38
CA GLN A 76 -12.79 18.84 0.25
C GLN A 76 -11.42 18.17 0.50
N ASN A 77 -11.41 16.91 0.95
CA ASN A 77 -10.17 16.18 1.20
C ASN A 77 -9.41 15.88 -0.10
N GLU A 78 -10.13 15.54 -1.18
CA GLU A 78 -9.53 15.34 -2.50
C GLU A 78 -8.87 16.64 -3.00
N PHE A 79 -9.57 17.77 -2.86
CA PHE A 79 -9.04 19.08 -3.24
C PHE A 79 -7.80 19.46 -2.42
N ASP A 80 -7.82 19.26 -1.11
CA ASP A 80 -6.70 19.56 -0.21
C ASP A 80 -5.47 18.70 -0.51
N ALA A 81 -5.67 17.41 -0.80
CA ALA A 81 -4.60 16.49 -1.19
C ALA A 81 -3.98 16.88 -2.53
N LEU A 82 -4.82 17.23 -3.52
CA LEU A 82 -4.35 17.71 -4.82
C LEU A 82 -3.60 19.04 -4.69
N ALA A 83 -4.06 19.97 -3.85
CA ALA A 83 -3.34 21.21 -3.60
C ALA A 83 -1.93 20.96 -3.04
N SER A 84 -1.79 20.04 -2.07
CA SER A 84 -0.47 19.63 -1.55
C SER A 84 0.40 18.96 -2.62
N PHE A 85 -0.22 18.12 -3.45
CA PHE A 85 0.46 17.41 -4.53
C PHE A 85 1.04 18.38 -5.57
N VAL A 86 0.19 19.28 -6.09
CA VAL A 86 0.56 20.29 -7.09
C VAL A 86 1.56 21.29 -6.52
N PHE A 87 1.44 21.66 -5.24
CA PHE A 87 2.44 22.50 -4.58
C PHE A 87 3.85 21.91 -4.67
N ASN A 88 3.97 20.58 -4.59
CA ASN A 88 5.26 19.90 -4.64
C ASN A 88 5.81 19.68 -6.05
N ILE A 89 4.97 19.21 -6.99
CA ILE A 89 5.42 18.86 -8.34
C ILE A 89 5.41 20.06 -9.30
N GLY A 90 4.65 21.11 -8.98
CA GLY A 90 4.39 22.26 -9.84
C GLY A 90 3.17 22.05 -10.75
N GLN A 91 2.60 23.18 -11.19
CA GLN A 91 1.41 23.20 -12.04
C GLN A 91 1.62 22.53 -13.39
N GLU A 92 2.71 22.84 -14.10
CA GLU A 92 2.99 22.28 -15.44
C GLU A 92 3.13 20.75 -15.42
N ALA A 93 3.77 20.22 -14.37
CA ALA A 93 3.91 18.79 -14.17
C ALA A 93 2.56 18.12 -13.87
N PHE A 94 1.68 18.81 -13.14
CA PHE A 94 0.33 18.32 -12.85
C PHE A 94 -0.56 18.27 -14.09
N GLU A 95 -0.57 19.35 -14.88
CA GLU A 95 -1.40 19.45 -16.09
C GLU A 95 -1.07 18.37 -17.14
N SER A 96 0.20 17.95 -17.20
CA SER A 96 0.68 16.89 -18.09
C SER A 96 0.67 15.49 -17.45
N SER A 97 0.18 15.35 -16.21
CA SER A 97 0.26 14.10 -15.46
C SER A 97 -0.88 13.13 -15.75
N ASP A 98 -0.57 11.84 -15.62
CA ASP A 98 -1.57 10.76 -15.61
C ASP A 98 -2.59 10.93 -14.47
N VAL A 99 -2.21 11.60 -13.38
CA VAL A 99 -3.11 11.88 -12.24
C VAL A 99 -4.31 12.70 -12.70
N LEU A 100 -4.08 13.78 -13.46
CA LEU A 100 -5.16 14.62 -13.96
C LEU A 100 -6.03 13.86 -14.97
N ALA A 101 -5.42 13.05 -15.83
CA ALA A 101 -6.13 12.24 -16.81
C ALA A 101 -7.08 11.23 -16.12
N TYR A 102 -6.57 10.45 -15.15
CA TYR A 102 -7.38 9.51 -14.38
C TYR A 102 -8.45 10.21 -13.55
N LEU A 103 -8.10 11.32 -12.90
CA LEU A 103 -9.06 12.09 -12.12
C LEU A 103 -10.22 12.58 -13.00
N ASN A 104 -9.93 13.17 -14.16
CA ASN A 104 -10.96 13.64 -15.09
C ASN A 104 -11.79 12.53 -15.74
N SER A 105 -11.25 11.30 -15.80
CA SER A 105 -12.02 10.11 -16.19
C SER A 105 -12.93 9.56 -15.08
N GLY A 106 -12.79 10.06 -13.85
CA GLY A 106 -13.54 9.62 -12.67
C GLY A 106 -12.87 8.49 -11.87
N ASP A 107 -11.72 8.00 -12.34
CA ASP A 107 -10.99 6.88 -11.74
C ASP A 107 -10.06 7.33 -10.60
N ARG A 108 -10.65 7.56 -9.43
CA ARG A 108 -9.94 7.99 -8.21
C ARG A 108 -8.84 7.04 -7.76
N ILE A 109 -9.06 5.73 -7.89
CA ILE A 109 -8.07 4.72 -7.49
C ILE A 109 -6.83 4.81 -8.39
N LEU A 110 -7.02 4.84 -9.71
CA LEU A 110 -5.92 4.99 -10.66
C LEU A 110 -5.20 6.34 -10.49
N ALA A 111 -5.94 7.42 -10.22
CA ALA A 111 -5.33 8.71 -9.89
C ALA A 111 -4.42 8.60 -8.65
N SER A 112 -4.85 7.91 -7.60
CA SER A 112 -4.06 7.70 -6.38
C SER A 112 -2.80 6.85 -6.63
N GLU A 113 -2.88 5.82 -7.46
CA GLU A 113 -1.72 5.04 -7.87
C GLU A 113 -0.74 5.86 -8.70
N ALA A 114 -1.27 6.68 -9.62
CA ALA A 114 -0.49 7.61 -10.41
C ALA A 114 0.22 8.65 -9.51
N MET A 115 -0.41 9.16 -8.45
CA MET A 115 0.24 10.04 -7.48
C MET A 115 1.46 9.37 -6.84
N MET A 116 1.37 8.07 -6.53
CA MET A 116 2.46 7.30 -5.92
C MET A 116 3.68 7.15 -6.86
N SER A 117 3.50 7.31 -8.18
CA SER A 117 4.61 7.30 -9.15
C SER A 117 5.55 8.51 -9.02
N TRP A 118 5.06 9.64 -8.48
CA TRP A 118 5.79 10.89 -8.25
C TRP A 118 6.65 10.86 -6.98
N ARG A 119 7.43 9.79 -6.82
CA ARG A 119 8.35 9.54 -5.69
C ARG A 119 9.83 9.51 -6.08
N ARG A 120 10.14 9.76 -7.35
CA ARG A 120 11.51 9.70 -7.88
C ARG A 120 12.10 11.09 -8.00
N GLY A 121 13.39 11.22 -7.74
CA GLY A 121 14.17 12.43 -8.02
C GLY A 121 15.55 12.09 -8.54
N ARG A 122 16.25 13.09 -9.08
CA ARG A 122 17.63 12.92 -9.54
C ARG A 122 18.59 13.09 -8.36
N VAL A 123 19.36 12.04 -8.09
CA VAL A 123 20.48 12.05 -7.13
C VAL A 123 21.70 11.55 -7.90
N ASP A 124 22.75 12.36 -7.97
CA ASP A 124 23.98 12.06 -8.73
C ASP A 124 23.73 11.70 -10.21
N GLY A 125 22.78 12.39 -10.85
CA GLY A 125 22.41 12.16 -12.25
C GLY A 125 21.56 10.90 -12.51
N GLN A 126 21.28 10.08 -11.48
CA GLN A 126 20.45 8.88 -11.58
C GLN A 126 19.06 9.11 -10.97
N SER A 127 18.02 8.57 -11.61
CA SER A 127 16.64 8.63 -11.08
C SER A 127 16.45 7.57 -10.00
N ARG A 128 16.41 8.00 -8.74
CA ARG A 128 16.23 7.14 -7.57
C ARG A 128 14.92 7.46 -6.86
N ILE A 129 14.36 6.46 -6.18
CA ILE A 129 13.21 6.66 -5.29
C ILE A 129 13.70 7.40 -4.05
N ILE A 130 13.01 8.48 -3.70
CA ILE A 130 13.30 9.29 -2.51
C ILE A 130 12.25 8.95 -1.45
N ASP A 131 12.70 8.45 -0.31
CA ASP A 131 11.81 7.98 0.77
C ASP A 131 10.92 9.11 1.31
N ALA A 132 11.46 10.33 1.45
CA ALA A 132 10.68 11.50 1.86
C ALA A 132 9.50 11.79 0.91
N LEU A 133 9.71 11.65 -0.40
CA LEU A 133 8.63 11.83 -1.39
C LEU A 133 7.62 10.68 -1.30
N ALA A 134 8.08 9.44 -1.10
CA ALA A 134 7.18 8.31 -0.92
C ALA A 134 6.25 8.49 0.29
N ARG A 135 6.79 8.97 1.42
CA ARG A 135 6.00 9.28 2.63
C ARG A 135 5.01 10.43 2.38
N ARG A 136 5.45 11.48 1.67
CA ARG A 136 4.57 12.58 1.27
C ARG A 136 3.40 12.09 0.41
N ARG A 137 3.66 11.30 -0.63
CA ARG A 137 2.60 10.72 -1.47
C ARG A 137 1.66 9.83 -0.69
N ALA A 138 2.16 9.00 0.23
CA ALA A 138 1.29 8.18 1.07
C ALA A 138 0.32 9.02 1.91
N ALA A 139 0.78 10.13 2.50
CA ALA A 139 -0.08 11.02 3.28
C ALA A 139 -1.10 11.78 2.41
N GLU A 140 -0.68 12.28 1.25
CA GLU A 140 -1.59 12.94 0.30
C GLU A 140 -2.63 11.97 -0.24
N ILE A 141 -2.24 10.74 -0.61
CA ILE A 141 -3.16 9.68 -1.06
C ILE A 141 -4.13 9.30 0.07
N ALA A 142 -3.65 9.19 1.31
CA ALA A 142 -4.50 8.90 2.45
C ALA A 142 -5.56 9.99 2.65
N LEU A 143 -5.18 11.27 2.51
CA LEU A 143 -6.15 12.37 2.55
C LEU A 143 -7.09 12.33 1.34
N PHE A 144 -6.57 12.09 0.14
CA PHE A 144 -7.34 12.02 -1.11
C PHE A 144 -8.43 10.95 -1.07
N LEU A 145 -8.11 9.75 -0.56
CA LEU A 145 -9.05 8.64 -0.45
C LEU A 145 -9.91 8.70 0.81
N SER A 146 -9.66 9.65 1.72
CA SER A 146 -10.45 9.81 2.94
C SER A 146 -11.82 10.41 2.63
N GLN A 147 -12.87 9.67 2.98
CA GLN A 147 -14.23 10.16 2.80
C GLN A 147 -14.57 11.25 3.84
N PRO A 148 -15.34 12.29 3.47
CA PRO A 148 -15.79 13.33 4.41
C PRO A 148 -16.61 12.78 5.58
N ASN A 149 -17.35 11.70 5.34
CA ASN A 149 -18.23 11.05 6.33
C ASN A 149 -17.47 10.03 7.20
N GLY A 150 -16.14 9.97 7.09
CA GLY A 150 -15.31 9.00 7.77
C GLY A 150 -15.25 7.64 7.05
N PRO A 151 -14.44 6.70 7.58
CA PRO A 151 -14.32 5.37 7.00
C PRO A 151 -15.65 4.61 7.10
N VAL A 152 -16.01 3.90 6.03
CA VAL A 152 -17.17 3.01 6.04
C VAL A 152 -16.86 1.83 6.97
N ALA A 153 -17.65 1.68 8.03
CA ALA A 153 -17.53 0.55 8.95
C ALA A 153 -17.96 -0.74 8.25
N ILE A 154 -17.00 -1.62 7.94
CA ILE A 154 -17.27 -2.97 7.43
C ILE A 154 -17.07 -3.94 8.61
N PRO A 155 -18.13 -4.67 9.04
CA PRO A 155 -18.00 -5.61 10.13
C PRO A 155 -17.08 -6.78 9.73
N GLY A 156 -15.84 -6.80 10.26
CA GLY A 156 -14.88 -7.87 9.98
C GLY A 156 -15.32 -9.25 10.47
N ALA A 157 -16.32 -9.31 11.37
CA ALA A 157 -16.96 -10.54 11.77
C ALA A 157 -17.88 -11.13 10.68
N LEU A 158 -18.47 -10.28 9.83
CA LEU A 158 -19.38 -10.70 8.75
C LEU A 158 -18.65 -10.94 7.43
N VAL A 159 -17.55 -10.22 7.19
CA VAL A 159 -16.78 -10.30 5.94
C VAL A 159 -15.34 -10.63 6.26
N ARG A 160 -14.89 -11.83 5.87
CA ARG A 160 -13.47 -12.20 5.94
C ARG A 160 -12.77 -11.76 4.65
N PRO A 161 -11.67 -11.00 4.73
CA PRO A 161 -10.91 -10.63 3.55
C PRO A 161 -10.26 -11.88 2.93
N GLU A 162 -10.43 -12.06 1.63
CA GLU A 162 -9.72 -13.06 0.85
C GLU A 162 -8.60 -12.40 0.02
N ARG A 163 -7.49 -13.12 -0.18
CA ARG A 163 -6.42 -12.63 -1.04
C ARG A 163 -6.88 -12.69 -2.49
N ASP A 164 -6.93 -11.56 -3.15
CA ASP A 164 -7.15 -11.51 -4.59
C ASP A 164 -5.94 -12.16 -5.33
N PRO A 165 -6.13 -13.31 -6.00
CA PRO A 165 -5.05 -14.02 -6.71
C PRO A 165 -4.52 -13.23 -7.92
N HIS A 166 -5.25 -12.22 -8.38
CA HIS A 166 -4.87 -11.36 -9.49
C HIS A 166 -4.21 -10.06 -9.03
N SER A 167 -4.28 -9.73 -7.73
CA SER A 167 -3.55 -8.60 -7.15
C SER A 167 -2.15 -9.03 -6.69
N GLY A 168 -1.14 -8.63 -7.46
CA GLY A 168 0.26 -8.81 -7.10
C GLY A 168 1.16 -8.82 -8.33
N PRO A 169 2.47 -8.55 -8.16
CA PRO A 169 3.41 -8.88 -9.22
C PRO A 169 3.23 -10.37 -9.51
N ALA A 170 2.95 -10.72 -10.76
CA ALA A 170 3.04 -12.09 -11.24
C ALA A 170 4.51 -12.49 -11.13
N VAL A 171 4.99 -12.80 -9.92
CA VAL A 171 6.29 -13.43 -9.71
C VAL A 171 6.06 -14.82 -10.28
N PRO A 172 6.62 -15.16 -11.44
CA PRO A 172 6.58 -16.53 -11.89
C PRO A 172 7.35 -17.28 -10.83
N ARG A 173 6.66 -18.08 -10.03
CA ARG A 173 7.32 -19.15 -9.29
C ARG A 173 7.74 -20.14 -10.37
N GLU A 174 8.85 -19.83 -11.03
CA GLU A 174 9.64 -20.85 -11.70
C GLU A 174 10.03 -21.82 -10.60
N THR A 175 9.18 -22.81 -10.36
CA THR A 175 9.62 -24.03 -9.73
C THR A 175 10.76 -24.49 -10.64
N PRO A 176 12.00 -24.61 -10.14
CA PRO A 176 13.07 -25.09 -10.99
C PRO A 176 12.62 -26.45 -11.49
N ILE A 177 12.37 -26.56 -12.79
CA ILE A 177 12.15 -27.83 -13.43
C ILE A 177 13.51 -28.51 -13.35
N ILE A 178 13.70 -29.34 -12.33
CA ILE A 178 14.90 -30.16 -12.21
C ILE A 178 14.80 -31.19 -13.31
N VAL A 179 15.41 -30.88 -14.46
CA VAL A 179 15.60 -31.84 -15.54
C VAL A 179 16.73 -32.77 -15.10
N GLU A 180 16.40 -33.77 -14.29
CA GLU A 180 17.32 -34.86 -14.04
C GLU A 180 17.51 -35.65 -15.34
N ALA A 181 18.74 -35.71 -15.82
CA ALA A 181 19.10 -36.55 -16.96
C ALA A 181 18.88 -38.01 -16.57
N ARG A 182 17.72 -38.57 -16.94
CA ARG A 182 17.42 -39.99 -16.74
C ARG A 182 18.52 -40.82 -17.39
N THR A 183 19.18 -41.65 -16.59
CA THR A 183 20.19 -42.58 -17.10
C THR A 183 19.53 -43.62 -18.00
N GLU A 184 20.29 -44.19 -18.95
CA GLU A 184 19.79 -45.20 -19.88
C GLU A 184 19.18 -46.42 -19.16
N ALA A 185 19.66 -46.71 -17.94
CA ALA A 185 19.11 -47.75 -17.07
C ALA A 185 17.65 -47.48 -16.61
N ASP A 186 17.29 -46.20 -16.38
CA ASP A 186 15.94 -45.82 -15.99
C ASP A 186 14.97 -45.84 -17.17
N ARG A 187 15.46 -45.55 -18.39
CA ARG A 187 14.67 -45.73 -19.62
C ARG A 187 14.33 -47.20 -19.87
N LEU A 188 15.29 -48.10 -19.64
CA LEU A 188 15.11 -49.55 -19.80
C LEU A 188 14.18 -50.13 -18.72
N ARG A 189 14.18 -49.58 -17.50
CA ARG A 189 13.20 -49.94 -16.46
C ARG A 189 11.79 -49.46 -16.78
N ALA A 190 11.63 -48.23 -17.26
CA ALA A 190 10.33 -47.69 -17.66
C ALA A 190 9.74 -48.42 -18.89
N ALA A 191 10.57 -48.87 -19.83
CA ALA A 191 10.14 -49.67 -20.98
C ALA A 191 9.62 -51.07 -20.58
N ARG A 192 9.97 -51.57 -19.39
CA ARG A 192 9.58 -52.90 -18.91
C ARG A 192 8.22 -52.95 -18.21
N THR A 193 7.67 -51.80 -17.80
CA THR A 193 6.41 -51.72 -17.03
C THR A 193 5.21 -51.19 -17.82
N VAL A 194 5.37 -50.87 -19.10
CA VAL A 194 4.23 -50.48 -19.93
C VAL A 194 3.64 -51.72 -20.57
N ASN A 195 2.55 -52.22 -19.97
CA ASN A 195 1.61 -53.13 -20.64
C ASN A 195 1.04 -52.35 -21.84
N ARG A 196 1.69 -52.50 -22.99
CA ARG A 196 1.44 -51.69 -24.17
C ARG A 196 0.13 -52.14 -24.78
N GLU A 197 -0.97 -51.45 -24.45
CA GLU A 197 -2.22 -51.58 -25.20
C GLU A 197 -1.89 -51.38 -26.69
N THR A 198 -2.27 -52.37 -27.50
CA THR A 198 -2.04 -52.29 -28.94
C THR A 198 -2.91 -51.18 -29.54
N ALA A 199 -2.44 -50.53 -30.60
CA ALA A 199 -3.20 -49.47 -31.29
C ALA A 199 -4.69 -49.81 -31.55
N PRO A 200 -5.07 -51.05 -31.94
CA PRO A 200 -6.50 -51.40 -32.07
C PRO A 200 -7.27 -51.44 -30.74
N GLN A 201 -6.63 -51.80 -29.62
CA GLN A 201 -7.26 -51.77 -28.29
C GLN A 201 -7.52 -50.33 -27.81
N ALA A 202 -6.56 -49.44 -28.00
CA ALA A 202 -6.73 -48.02 -27.69
C ALA A 202 -7.84 -47.37 -28.54
N ALA A 203 -7.91 -47.73 -29.83
CA ALA A 203 -8.98 -47.27 -30.72
C ALA A 203 -10.36 -47.81 -30.29
N ALA A 204 -10.47 -49.09 -29.95
CA ALA A 204 -11.72 -49.70 -29.48
C ALA A 204 -12.24 -49.03 -28.20
N ARG A 205 -11.34 -48.69 -27.27
CA ARG A 205 -11.69 -47.99 -26.04
C ARG A 205 -12.17 -46.56 -26.30
N ALA A 206 -11.48 -45.82 -27.17
CA ALA A 206 -11.91 -44.47 -27.55
C ALA A 206 -13.28 -44.45 -28.25
N VAL A 207 -13.59 -45.48 -29.04
CA VAL A 207 -14.92 -45.64 -29.66
C VAL A 207 -15.97 -45.99 -28.61
N ALA A 208 -15.67 -46.88 -27.67
CA ALA A 208 -16.59 -47.23 -26.58
C ALA A 208 -16.90 -46.02 -25.69
N GLU A 209 -15.90 -45.20 -25.35
CA GLU A 209 -16.08 -43.96 -24.57
C GLU A 209 -16.87 -42.89 -25.33
N ARG A 210 -16.79 -42.88 -26.67
CA ARG A 210 -17.58 -41.98 -27.50
C ARG A 210 -19.02 -42.45 -27.65
N LEU A 211 -19.25 -43.77 -27.73
CA LEU A 211 -20.59 -44.36 -27.76
C LEU A 211 -21.33 -44.17 -26.43
N THR A 212 -20.65 -44.30 -25.29
CA THR A 212 -21.26 -44.03 -23.98
C THR A 212 -21.62 -42.57 -23.78
N ARG A 213 -20.84 -41.62 -24.33
CA ARG A 213 -21.18 -40.20 -24.30
C ARG A 213 -22.42 -39.89 -25.13
N ILE A 214 -22.50 -40.43 -26.36
CA ILE A 214 -23.63 -40.21 -27.27
C ILE A 214 -24.91 -40.87 -26.73
N LEU A 215 -24.81 -42.08 -26.19
CA LEU A 215 -25.96 -42.80 -25.62
C LEU A 215 -26.38 -42.23 -24.25
N GLY A 216 -25.44 -41.70 -23.47
CA GLY A 216 -25.69 -41.06 -22.18
C GLY A 216 -26.42 -39.71 -22.30
N GLU A 217 -26.14 -38.93 -23.33
CA GLU A 217 -26.83 -37.65 -23.61
C GLU A 217 -28.25 -37.85 -24.19
N ASN A 218 -28.53 -39.00 -24.81
CA ASN A 218 -29.87 -39.31 -25.33
C ASN A 218 -30.82 -39.95 -24.29
N ALA A 219 -30.30 -40.61 -23.25
CA ALA A 219 -31.14 -41.16 -22.19
C ALA A 219 -31.78 -40.05 -21.32
N SER A 220 -31.10 -38.93 -21.13
CA SER A 220 -31.59 -37.77 -20.38
C SER A 220 -32.60 -36.90 -21.16
N ARG A 221 -32.79 -37.15 -22.47
CA ARG A 221 -33.91 -36.58 -23.25
C ARG A 221 -35.13 -37.49 -23.35
N ALA A 222 -35.04 -38.74 -22.88
CA ALA A 222 -36.09 -39.75 -22.99
C ALA A 222 -36.88 -39.99 -21.68
N SER A 223 -36.69 -39.16 -20.64
CA SER A 223 -37.38 -39.32 -19.37
C SER A 223 -37.76 -37.94 -18.80
N GLY A 224 -39.00 -37.51 -19.02
CA GLY A 224 -39.56 -36.32 -18.36
C GLY A 224 -40.60 -35.54 -19.17
N GLU A 225 -41.79 -36.13 -19.27
CA GLU A 225 -43.12 -35.47 -19.29
C GLU A 225 -43.53 -34.53 -20.45
N GLN A 226 -44.54 -35.04 -21.17
CA GLN A 226 -45.37 -34.33 -22.14
C GLN A 226 -46.35 -33.40 -21.42
N GLY A 227 -46.37 -32.13 -21.82
CA GLY A 227 -47.50 -31.22 -21.67
C GLY A 227 -47.72 -30.52 -23.01
N ALA A 228 -48.67 -31.00 -23.79
CA ALA A 228 -49.08 -30.40 -25.05
C ALA A 228 -49.75 -29.04 -24.78
N GLN A 229 -49.34 -28.00 -25.49
CA GLN A 229 -50.13 -26.78 -25.61
C GLN A 229 -50.16 -26.39 -27.09
N GLU A 230 -51.35 -26.54 -27.66
CA GLU A 230 -51.71 -26.25 -29.03
C GLU A 230 -51.48 -24.76 -29.33
N SER A 231 -50.73 -24.47 -30.38
CA SER A 231 -50.72 -23.17 -31.03
C SER A 231 -51.96 -23.07 -31.92
N GLY A 232 -53.04 -22.50 -31.39
CA GLY A 232 -54.21 -22.09 -32.17
C GLY A 232 -54.19 -20.57 -32.36
N ASP A 233 -54.27 -20.12 -33.62
CA ASP A 233 -54.51 -18.72 -33.95
C ASP A 233 -55.82 -18.23 -33.31
N PRO A 234 -55.86 -17.01 -32.73
CA PRO A 234 -57.05 -16.50 -32.06
C PRO A 234 -58.17 -16.24 -33.07
N THR A 235 -59.39 -16.65 -32.72
CA THR A 235 -60.57 -16.50 -33.58
C THR A 235 -61.10 -15.07 -33.55
N VAL A 236 -61.77 -14.68 -34.64
CA VAL A 236 -62.27 -13.31 -34.91
C VAL A 236 -63.14 -12.76 -33.78
N ASP A 237 -63.83 -13.63 -33.03
CA ASP A 237 -64.68 -13.23 -31.91
C ASP A 237 -63.90 -12.77 -30.67
N GLU A 238 -62.68 -13.28 -30.44
CA GLU A 238 -61.81 -12.84 -29.35
C GLU A 238 -61.20 -11.48 -29.62
N ILE A 239 -60.85 -11.21 -30.88
CA ILE A 239 -60.38 -9.90 -31.33
C ILE A 239 -61.52 -8.87 -31.26
N THR A 240 -62.74 -9.27 -31.61
CA THR A 240 -63.92 -8.39 -31.58
C THR A 240 -64.29 -8.01 -30.13
N ARG A 241 -64.14 -8.94 -29.18
CA ARG A 241 -64.36 -8.66 -27.74
C ARG A 241 -63.31 -7.71 -27.16
N ALA A 242 -62.05 -7.85 -27.58
CA ALA A 242 -60.96 -6.97 -27.12
C ALA A 242 -61.11 -5.55 -27.67
N VAL A 243 -61.61 -5.39 -28.90
CA VAL A 243 -61.85 -4.09 -29.53
C VAL A 243 -63.09 -3.38 -28.93
N SER A 244 -64.16 -4.11 -28.60
CA SER A 244 -65.32 -3.53 -27.90
C SER A 244 -65.02 -3.06 -26.48
N ALA A 245 -64.02 -3.63 -25.80
CA ALA A 245 -63.58 -3.15 -24.48
C ALA A 245 -62.80 -1.82 -24.51
N LEU A 246 -62.37 -1.38 -25.70
CA LEU A 246 -61.63 -0.13 -25.92
C LEU A 246 -62.49 1.01 -26.45
N ALA A 247 -63.76 0.76 -26.75
CA ALA A 247 -64.66 1.74 -27.36
C ALA A 247 -65.89 1.99 -26.47
N ASP A 248 -65.70 2.69 -25.35
CA ASP A 248 -66.77 3.46 -24.71
C ASP A 248 -66.60 4.95 -25.06
N PRO A 249 -67.61 5.62 -25.64
CA PRO A 249 -67.66 7.07 -25.81
C PRO A 249 -68.43 7.74 -24.66
N GLU A 250 -67.94 8.92 -24.23
CA GLU A 250 -68.47 9.79 -23.16
C GLU A 250 -68.15 9.30 -21.73
N GLY A 251 -67.43 10.00 -20.86
CA GLY A 251 -67.10 11.41 -20.73
C GLY A 251 -67.29 11.79 -19.26
N THR A 252 -66.27 12.43 -18.66
CA THR A 252 -66.24 13.05 -17.31
C THR A 252 -65.75 12.19 -16.14
N ASN A 253 -64.43 12.23 -15.91
CA ASN A 253 -63.89 12.67 -14.61
C ASN A 253 -62.42 13.08 -14.78
N GLU A 254 -62.16 14.37 -14.61
CA GLU A 254 -60.85 15.00 -14.57
C GLU A 254 -59.94 14.34 -13.52
N ALA A 255 -58.86 13.72 -13.97
CA ALA A 255 -57.70 13.45 -13.13
C ALA A 255 -56.79 14.70 -13.17
N PRO A 256 -56.39 15.29 -12.03
CA PRO A 256 -55.54 16.47 -12.03
C PRO A 256 -54.09 16.13 -12.44
N PRO A 257 -53.33 17.08 -12.98
CA PRO A 257 -51.96 16.83 -13.45
C PRO A 257 -51.00 16.55 -12.28
N PRO A 258 -49.87 15.85 -12.50
CA PRO A 258 -48.94 15.51 -11.44
C PRO A 258 -48.27 16.76 -10.85
N ALA A 259 -48.26 16.84 -9.52
CA ALA A 259 -47.68 17.91 -8.73
C ALA A 259 -46.18 18.12 -9.00
N SER A 260 -45.76 19.40 -9.04
CA SER A 260 -44.34 19.79 -9.19
C SER A 260 -43.50 19.38 -7.97
N MET A 261 -42.18 19.20 -8.13
CA MET A 261 -41.25 18.83 -7.05
C MET A 261 -41.31 19.74 -5.80
N SER A 262 -41.86 20.95 -5.95
CA SER A 262 -42.11 21.92 -4.88
C SER A 262 -43.20 21.50 -3.87
N GLU A 263 -44.22 20.74 -4.30
CA GLU A 263 -45.36 20.33 -3.45
C GLU A 263 -45.05 19.09 -2.61
N ARG A 264 -44.23 18.16 -3.14
CA ARG A 264 -43.78 16.96 -2.41
C ARG A 264 -42.95 17.30 -1.17
N ARG A 265 -42.31 18.48 -1.14
CA ARG A 265 -41.53 18.98 0.00
C ARG A 265 -42.40 19.56 1.13
N ARG A 266 -43.68 19.87 0.88
CA ARG A 266 -44.60 20.41 1.91
C ARG A 266 -45.36 19.33 2.69
N HIS A 267 -45.53 18.12 2.12
CA HIS A 267 -46.27 17.03 2.77
C HIS A 267 -45.42 16.15 3.73
N GLY A 268 -44.13 16.44 3.91
CA GLY A 268 -43.26 15.72 4.85
C GLY A 268 -43.09 16.38 6.23
N ARG A 269 -43.87 17.43 6.54
CA ARG A 269 -43.70 18.20 7.78
C ARG A 269 -44.98 18.27 8.61
N GLN A 270 -45.61 17.13 8.87
CA GLN A 270 -46.61 17.00 9.95
C GLN A 270 -46.50 15.60 10.58
N SER A 271 -45.77 15.55 11.69
CA SER A 271 -45.94 14.61 12.81
C SER A 271 -44.85 14.92 13.83
N THR A 272 -45.07 15.98 14.61
CA THR A 272 -44.44 16.10 15.91
C THR A 272 -45.13 15.08 16.81
N PRO A 273 -44.43 14.15 17.47
CA PRO A 273 -45.07 13.36 18.52
C PRO A 273 -45.38 14.31 19.68
N GLU A 274 -46.64 14.35 20.12
CA GLU A 274 -47.03 14.95 21.39
C GLU A 274 -46.31 14.19 22.51
N PHE A 275 -45.46 14.91 23.24
CA PHE A 275 -44.80 14.38 24.44
C PHE A 275 -45.79 14.52 25.59
N ASP A 276 -46.32 13.38 26.04
CA ASP A 276 -47.18 13.30 27.21
C ASP A 276 -46.35 13.66 28.46
N ALA A 277 -46.67 14.79 29.07
CA ALA A 277 -45.97 15.31 30.24
C ALA A 277 -46.47 14.60 31.51
N SER A 278 -46.10 13.32 31.68
CA SER A 278 -46.32 12.61 32.94
C SER A 278 -45.36 11.43 33.12
N LEU A 279 -44.05 11.69 33.12
CA LEU A 279 -43.08 10.73 33.68
C LEU A 279 -42.13 11.46 34.62
N SER A 280 -42.29 11.10 35.90
CA SER A 280 -41.47 11.46 37.04
C SER A 280 -39.97 11.35 36.72
N LEU A 281 -39.25 12.46 36.94
CA LEU A 281 -37.79 12.52 36.91
C LEU A 281 -37.22 11.78 38.14
N GLU A 282 -37.17 10.46 38.06
CA GLU A 282 -36.22 9.70 38.88
C GLU A 282 -34.82 9.99 38.29
N PRO A 283 -33.86 10.54 39.06
CA PRO A 283 -32.53 10.80 38.51
C PRO A 283 -31.85 9.46 38.22
N LEU A 284 -31.68 9.15 36.93
CA LEU A 284 -30.78 8.11 36.44
C LEU A 284 -29.38 8.38 37.03
N ARG A 285 -29.05 7.68 38.11
CA ARG A 285 -27.66 7.60 38.60
C ARG A 285 -26.86 6.82 37.56
N LEU A 286 -26.11 7.56 36.75
CA LEU A 286 -25.01 6.99 35.98
C LEU A 286 -24.04 6.30 36.96
N PRO A 287 -23.51 5.11 36.65
CA PRO A 287 -22.45 4.53 37.46
C PRO A 287 -21.27 5.50 37.50
N GLU A 288 -20.73 5.74 38.69
CA GLU A 288 -19.51 6.53 38.90
C GLU A 288 -18.39 5.91 38.06
N THR A 289 -18.17 6.49 36.89
CA THR A 289 -16.95 6.28 36.13
C THR A 289 -15.90 7.12 36.83
N ASP A 290 -14.78 6.50 37.17
CA ASP A 290 -13.60 7.10 37.79
C ASP A 290 -13.07 8.22 36.88
N ARG A 291 -13.68 9.40 36.97
CA ARG A 291 -13.32 10.58 36.18
C ARG A 291 -12.02 11.12 36.76
N ARG A 292 -10.90 10.65 36.24
CA ARG A 292 -9.61 11.32 36.42
C ARG A 292 -9.67 12.67 35.71
N LEU A 293 -9.85 13.74 36.49
CA LEU A 293 -9.65 15.10 36.04
C LEU A 293 -8.15 15.27 35.76
N ILE A 294 -7.78 15.34 34.49
CA ILE A 294 -6.41 15.69 34.09
C ILE A 294 -6.38 17.22 34.05
N ASP A 295 -5.59 17.81 34.92
CA ASP A 295 -5.37 19.25 34.99
C ASP A 295 -4.20 19.61 34.07
N ASP A 296 -4.53 19.95 32.83
CA ASP A 296 -3.58 20.21 31.74
C ASP A 296 -2.79 21.53 31.92
N LEU A 297 -3.06 22.29 32.98
CA LEU A 297 -2.46 23.59 33.28
C LEU A 297 -1.36 23.54 34.35
N ALA A 298 -1.09 22.38 34.93
CA ALA A 298 0.01 22.22 35.89
C ALA A 298 1.38 22.15 35.18
N PRO A 299 2.39 22.96 35.57
CA PRO A 299 3.73 22.84 35.01
C PRO A 299 4.33 21.48 35.34
N ILE A 300 4.56 20.66 34.32
CA ILE A 300 5.15 19.33 34.43
C ILE A 300 6.64 19.47 34.77
N TYR A 301 7.03 19.09 35.99
CA TYR A 301 8.43 18.94 36.36
C TYR A 301 8.96 17.60 35.83
N VAL A 302 9.71 17.64 34.72
CA VAL A 302 10.36 16.46 34.16
C VAL A 302 11.68 16.25 34.91
N ASP A 303 11.78 15.13 35.63
CA ASP A 303 13.00 14.71 36.31
C ASP A 303 14.09 14.41 35.25
N PRO A 304 15.18 15.19 35.17
CA PRO A 304 16.20 15.03 34.14
C PRO A 304 16.95 13.70 34.25
N ALA A 305 16.86 12.99 35.38
CA ALA A 305 17.46 11.66 35.54
C ALA A 305 16.65 10.54 34.85
N LYS A 306 15.40 10.79 34.45
CA LYS A 306 14.50 9.81 33.80
C LYS A 306 14.25 10.08 32.32
N VAL A 307 14.83 11.16 31.77
CA VAL A 307 14.74 11.46 30.35
C VAL A 307 15.76 10.59 29.62
N GLU A 308 15.27 9.61 28.86
CA GLU A 308 16.14 8.87 27.94
C GLU A 308 16.75 9.86 26.92
N PRO A 309 18.06 9.82 26.69
CA PRO A 309 18.69 10.68 25.69
C PRO A 309 18.20 10.34 24.27
N PRO A 310 18.22 11.32 23.35
CA PRO A 310 17.78 11.13 21.97
C PRO A 310 18.55 10.01 21.25
N LEU A 311 17.85 9.35 20.33
CA LEU A 311 18.25 8.11 19.63
C LEU A 311 19.59 8.19 18.86
N ASP A 312 20.15 9.37 18.64
CA ASP A 312 21.42 9.55 17.92
C ASP A 312 22.66 9.17 18.76
N ASP A 313 22.53 9.08 20.08
CA ASP A 313 23.64 8.81 21.01
C ASP A 313 23.65 7.39 21.59
N ARG A 314 22.94 6.43 20.98
CA ARG A 314 23.07 5.01 21.36
C ARG A 314 24.21 4.37 20.55
N PRO A 315 25.46 4.31 21.06
CA PRO A 315 26.42 3.37 20.50
C PRO A 315 25.84 1.98 20.68
N LEU A 316 25.82 1.20 19.59
CA LEU A 316 25.53 -0.23 19.57
C LEU A 316 26.01 -0.86 20.88
N GLY A 317 25.05 -1.36 21.66
CA GLY A 317 25.21 -1.67 23.08
C GLY A 317 26.49 -2.40 23.42
N PHE A 318 27.44 -1.67 23.98
CA PHE A 318 28.48 -2.20 24.86
C PHE A 318 28.63 -1.19 26.00
N ASP A 319 28.21 -1.66 27.16
CA ASP A 319 28.03 -0.92 28.41
C ASP A 319 29.24 -0.01 28.74
N LYS A 320 28.95 1.24 29.13
CA LYS A 320 29.95 2.29 29.45
C LYS A 320 30.66 2.07 30.81
N GLY A 321 30.65 0.84 31.34
CA GLY A 321 31.05 0.51 32.71
C GLY A 321 32.41 -0.18 32.92
N GLN A 322 33.16 -0.58 31.89
CA GLN A 322 34.48 -1.22 32.06
C GLN A 322 35.59 -0.47 31.32
N GLY A 323 36.21 0.49 32.01
CA GLY A 323 37.21 1.40 31.45
C GLY A 323 38.53 0.78 30.96
N ASN A 324 38.89 -0.46 31.33
CA ASN A 324 40.24 -0.98 31.06
C ASN A 324 40.31 -2.31 30.27
N LEU A 325 39.18 -2.91 29.88
CA LEU A 325 39.16 -4.24 29.23
C LEU A 325 38.57 -4.27 27.81
N ARG A 326 38.34 -3.12 27.18
CA ARG A 326 37.72 -3.02 25.83
C ARG A 326 38.50 -3.76 24.74
N TRP A 327 39.81 -3.92 24.92
CA TRP A 327 40.70 -4.62 24.00
C TRP A 327 40.68 -6.15 24.13
N VAL A 328 40.22 -6.69 25.27
CA VAL A 328 40.25 -8.13 25.58
C VAL A 328 39.49 -9.01 24.57
N PRO A 329 38.26 -8.71 24.15
CA PRO A 329 37.57 -9.56 23.17
C PRO A 329 38.30 -9.61 21.82
N PHE A 330 38.90 -8.50 21.39
CA PHE A 330 39.67 -8.45 20.14
C PHE A 330 41.04 -9.14 20.26
N ALA A 331 41.68 -9.08 21.42
CA ALA A 331 42.90 -9.86 21.68
C ALA A 331 42.62 -11.37 21.70
N LEU A 332 41.51 -11.80 22.31
CA LEU A 332 41.08 -13.20 22.30
C LEU A 332 40.73 -13.69 20.90
N LEU A 333 39.99 -12.89 20.11
CA LEU A 333 39.67 -13.22 18.72
C LEU A 333 40.92 -13.26 17.83
N ALA A 334 41.88 -12.35 18.02
CA ALA A 334 43.14 -12.38 17.30
C ALA A 334 43.95 -13.64 17.65
N GLY A 335 43.98 -14.03 18.93
CA GLY A 335 44.59 -15.28 19.39
C GLY A 335 43.92 -16.53 18.79
N LEU A 336 42.59 -16.58 18.78
CA LEU A 336 41.82 -17.68 18.18
C LEU A 336 42.07 -17.76 16.66
N GLY A 337 42.09 -16.62 15.97
CA GLY A 337 42.42 -16.53 14.55
C GLY A 337 43.84 -16.99 14.25
N MET A 338 44.80 -16.71 15.14
CA MET A 338 46.19 -17.16 14.98
C MET A 338 46.32 -18.68 15.14
N ILE A 339 45.64 -19.25 16.14
CA ILE A 339 45.60 -20.71 16.37
C ILE A 339 44.92 -21.41 15.18
N GLY A 340 43.79 -20.88 14.70
CA GLY A 340 43.08 -21.42 13.54
C GLY A 340 43.88 -21.33 12.24
N LEU A 341 44.63 -20.24 12.05
CA LEU A 341 45.53 -20.06 10.90
C LEU A 341 46.70 -21.06 10.96
N TYR A 342 47.31 -21.23 12.14
CA TYR A 342 48.40 -22.19 12.34
C TYR A 342 47.93 -23.63 12.09
N ASP A 343 46.79 -24.04 12.65
CA ASP A 343 46.27 -25.40 12.46
C ASP A 343 45.78 -25.63 11.01
N GLY A 344 45.15 -24.63 10.39
CA GLY A 344 44.78 -24.66 8.97
C GLY A 344 46.00 -24.82 8.04
N MET A 345 47.07 -24.07 8.29
CA MET A 345 48.32 -24.16 7.54
C MET A 345 49.05 -25.48 7.79
N ARG A 346 49.09 -25.95 9.04
CA ARG A 346 49.69 -27.25 9.40
C ARG A 346 48.97 -28.40 8.70
N ARG A 347 47.63 -28.37 8.67
CA ARG A 347 46.81 -29.36 7.95
C ARG A 347 47.03 -29.28 6.45
N PHE A 348 47.16 -28.09 5.87
CA PHE A 348 47.47 -27.89 4.44
C PHE A 348 48.84 -28.48 4.06
N VAL A 349 49.89 -28.19 4.83
CA VAL A 349 51.24 -28.75 4.60
C VAL A 349 51.26 -30.28 4.86
N GLY A 350 50.53 -30.75 5.87
CA GLY A 350 50.43 -32.18 6.20
C GLY A 350 49.62 -33.00 5.19
N THR A 351 48.58 -32.44 4.57
CA THR A 351 47.84 -33.07 3.46
C THR A 351 48.62 -33.03 2.16
N ALA A 352 49.48 -32.04 1.93
CA ALA A 352 50.41 -32.05 0.81
C ALA A 352 51.48 -33.17 0.91
N ALA A 353 51.79 -33.64 2.12
CA ALA A 353 52.80 -34.68 2.36
C ALA A 353 52.26 -36.12 2.32
N ASN A 354 50.96 -36.34 2.56
CA ASN A 354 50.36 -37.68 2.61
C ASN A 354 49.14 -37.79 1.66
N GLN A 355 49.36 -38.44 0.51
CA GLN A 355 48.37 -39.05 -0.42
C GLN A 355 47.47 -38.04 -1.19
N MET A 356 47.46 -37.97 -2.53
CA MET A 356 47.38 -39.04 -3.54
C MET A 356 46.48 -40.21 -3.11
N GLY A 357 45.18 -39.91 -2.96
CA GLY A 357 44.12 -40.89 -2.98
C GLY A 357 43.34 -41.04 -1.67
N GLN A 358 42.42 -40.12 -1.36
CA GLN A 358 41.03 -40.41 -0.98
C GLN A 358 40.26 -39.11 -0.59
N ALA A 359 38.97 -39.09 -0.95
CA ALA A 359 37.90 -38.15 -0.57
C ALA A 359 38.11 -36.63 -0.85
N ALA A 360 37.55 -36.15 -1.97
CA ALA A 360 37.52 -34.75 -2.41
C ALA A 360 36.86 -33.74 -1.43
N SER A 361 36.24 -34.20 -0.34
CA SER A 361 35.64 -33.34 0.69
C SER A 361 36.60 -32.96 1.82
N GLN A 362 37.72 -33.66 2.01
CA GLN A 362 38.69 -33.35 3.07
C GLN A 362 39.83 -32.44 2.60
N SER A 363 40.06 -32.33 1.28
CA SER A 363 41.14 -31.52 0.69
C SER A 363 40.95 -30.02 0.85
N TYR A 364 39.71 -29.54 0.99
CA TYR A 364 39.41 -28.09 1.05
C TYR A 364 39.23 -27.54 2.46
N ALA A 365 39.11 -28.42 3.47
CA ALA A 365 38.89 -27.98 4.86
C ALA A 365 40.09 -27.19 5.42
N GLY A 366 41.32 -27.63 5.16
CA GLY A 366 42.54 -26.93 5.59
C GLY A 366 42.64 -25.50 5.01
N PRO A 367 42.61 -25.34 3.67
CA PRO A 367 42.64 -24.02 3.02
C PRO A 367 41.51 -23.08 3.46
N LEU A 368 40.28 -23.58 3.59
CA LEU A 368 39.13 -22.76 4.00
C LEU A 368 39.24 -22.30 5.46
N ILE A 369 39.69 -23.18 6.36
CA ILE A 369 39.95 -22.81 7.76
C ILE A 369 41.10 -21.79 7.84
N ALA A 370 42.16 -21.95 7.05
CA ALA A 370 43.27 -21.00 7.00
C ALA A 370 42.82 -19.62 6.49
N LEU A 371 42.04 -19.57 5.40
CA LEU A 371 41.52 -18.30 4.86
C LEU A 371 40.54 -17.62 5.82
N GLY A 372 39.59 -18.37 6.38
CA GLY A 372 38.62 -17.83 7.34
C GLY A 372 39.28 -17.33 8.62
N SER A 373 40.24 -18.09 9.16
CA SER A 373 40.97 -17.72 10.37
C SER A 373 41.94 -16.55 10.12
N GLY A 374 42.55 -16.48 8.93
CA GLY A 374 43.39 -15.36 8.50
C GLY A 374 42.61 -14.06 8.33
N PHE A 375 41.41 -14.13 7.74
CA PHE A 375 40.51 -12.97 7.65
C PHE A 375 40.06 -12.50 9.02
N LEU A 376 39.67 -13.42 9.91
CA LEU A 376 39.28 -13.10 11.28
C LEU A 376 40.44 -12.47 12.06
N LEU A 377 41.66 -12.99 11.91
CA LEU A 377 42.86 -12.39 12.51
C LEU A 377 43.11 -10.97 11.97
N PHE A 378 43.01 -10.75 10.66
CA PHE A 378 43.23 -9.44 10.05
C PHE A 378 42.24 -8.40 10.58
N VAL A 379 40.95 -8.74 10.59
CA VAL A 379 39.90 -7.87 11.13
C VAL A 379 40.13 -7.61 12.61
N SER A 380 40.44 -8.65 13.40
CA SER A 380 40.62 -8.51 14.84
C SER A 380 41.84 -7.63 15.19
N VAL A 381 42.96 -7.79 14.49
CA VAL A 381 44.16 -6.97 14.67
C VAL A 381 43.91 -5.52 14.23
N TYR A 382 43.18 -5.31 13.14
CA TYR A 382 42.82 -3.96 12.67
C TYR A 382 41.97 -3.22 13.72
N TYR A 383 40.97 -3.87 14.29
CA TYR A 383 40.14 -3.25 15.35
C TYR A 383 40.91 -3.08 16.67
N LEU A 384 41.81 -4.00 17.01
CA LEU A 384 42.69 -3.86 18.16
C LEU A 384 43.63 -2.65 18.02
N TYR A 385 44.26 -2.49 16.86
CA TYR A 385 45.10 -1.33 16.54
C TYR A 385 44.30 -0.03 16.58
N ARG A 386 43.10 -0.01 15.97
CA ARG A 386 42.22 1.17 15.98
C ARG A 386 41.77 1.54 17.40
N MET A 387 41.52 0.56 18.26
CA MET A 387 41.18 0.83 19.67
C MET A 387 42.36 1.41 20.45
N LEU A 388 43.57 0.86 20.27
CA LEU A 388 44.76 1.38 20.93
C LEU A 388 45.12 2.80 20.44
N ALA A 389 44.93 3.07 19.16
CA ALA A 389 45.20 4.39 18.56
C ALA A 389 44.16 5.47 18.88
N HIS A 390 43.08 5.14 19.61
CA HIS A 390 42.06 6.11 20.07
C HIS A 390 42.01 6.22 21.61
N GLN A 391 43.04 5.73 22.31
CA GLN A 391 43.19 5.87 23.76
C GLN A 391 44.11 7.04 24.20
N GLU A 392 44.62 7.86 23.27
CA GLU A 392 45.31 9.13 23.60
C GLU A 392 44.38 10.34 23.58
#